data_AF-A0A1Y5KC11-F1
#
_entry.id   AF-A0A1Y5KC11-F1
#
_cell.length_a   1.000
_cell.length_b   1.000
_cell.length_c   1.000
_cell.angle_alpha   90.00
_cell.angle_beta   90.00
_cell.angle_gamma   90.00
#
_symmetry.space_group_name_H-M   'P 1'
#
loop_
_entity.id
_entity.type
_entity.pdbx_description
1 polymer ?
#
loop_
_entity_poly.entity_id
_entity_poly.type
_entity_poly.pdbx_seq_one_letter_code
_entity_poly.pdbx_strand_id
1 'polypeptide(L)' 'MEWYNIVIPIVTLILGAVGGFLIGVFYLRRQIERMQNDPAMIQKMAKQMGYNLNKQQMSKAQNMMKNQKFPRK' A
#
# COMPACT_ATOMS: atom_id res chain seq x y z
N MET A 1 40.88 -16.33 14.92
CA MET A 1 39.64 -15.97 14.21
C MET A 1 39.75 -14.50 13.86
N GLU A 2 39.98 -14.20 12.59
CA GLU A 2 40.14 -12.82 12.14
C GLU A 2 38.84 -12.04 12.29
N TRP A 3 38.93 -10.80 12.77
CA TRP A 3 37.79 -9.94 13.09
C TRP A 3 36.87 -9.66 11.89
N TYR A 4 37.41 -9.67 10.66
CA TYR A 4 36.63 -9.43 9.44
C TYR A 4 35.60 -10.53 9.15
N ASN A 5 35.83 -11.78 9.63
CA ASN A 5 34.87 -12.88 9.47
C ASN A 5 33.59 -12.67 10.28
N ILE A 6 33.61 -11.78 11.27
CA ILE A 6 32.45 -11.39 12.08
C ILE A 6 31.79 -10.14 11.50
N VAL A 7 32.60 -9.14 11.10
CA VAL A 7 32.10 -7.85 10.63
C VAL A 7 31.37 -7.95 9.28
N ILE A 8 31.92 -8.69 8.32
CA ILE A 8 31.34 -8.85 6.98
C ILE A 8 29.88 -9.38 7.02
N PRO A 9 29.56 -10.48 7.74
CA PRO A 9 28.20 -10.99 7.81
C PRO A 9 27.22 -9.99 8.46
N ILE A 10 27.65 -9.27 9.50
CA ILE A 10 26.80 -8.28 10.20
C ILE A 10 26.43 -7.14 9.24
N VAL A 11 27.41 -6.57 8.55
CA VAL A 11 27.18 -5.48 7.60
C VAL A 11 26.31 -5.94 6.43
N THR A 12 26.51 -7.19 5.96
CA THR A 12 25.69 -7.78 4.90
C THR A 12 24.23 -7.94 5.32
N LEU A 13 23.98 -8.40 6.54
CA LEU A 13 22.62 -8.50 7.09
C LEU A 13 21.95 -7.14 7.21
N ILE A 14 22.68 -6.11 7.67
CA ILE A 14 22.14 -4.75 7.79
C ILE A 14 21.81 -4.19 6.40
N LEU A 15 22.71 -4.33 5.42
CA LEU A 15 22.47 -3.88 4.05
C LEU A 15 21.28 -4.61 3.41
N GLY A 16 21.16 -5.93 3.62
CA GLY A 16 20.02 -6.71 3.16
C GLY A 16 18.71 -6.29 3.81
N ALA A 17 18.72 -6.04 5.13
CA ALA A 17 17.56 -5.59 5.87
C ALA A 17 17.12 -4.18 5.43
N VAL A 18 18.05 -3.24 5.30
CA VAL A 18 17.76 -1.86 4.86
C VAL A 18 17.29 -1.86 3.40
N GLY A 19 17.99 -2.56 2.51
CA GLY A 19 17.61 -2.68 1.10
C GLY A 19 16.24 -3.34 0.93
N GLY A 20 16.01 -4.46 1.61
CA GLY A 20 14.73 -5.17 1.59
C GLY A 20 13.57 -4.35 2.16
N PHE A 21 13.80 -3.62 3.24
CA PHE A 21 12.80 -2.73 3.84
C PHE A 21 12.42 -1.58 2.90
N LEU A 22 13.41 -0.91 2.29
CA LEU A 22 13.15 0.19 1.36
C LEU A 22 12.37 -0.29 0.12
N ILE A 23 12.76 -1.42 -0.46
CA ILE A 23 12.03 -2.04 -1.58
C ILE A 23 10.62 -2.43 -1.15
N GLY A 24 10.46 -3.04 0.03
CA GLY A 24 9.17 -3.44 0.58
C GLY A 24 8.22 -2.27 0.78
N VAL A 25 8.69 -1.18 1.39
CA VAL A 25 7.90 0.06 1.59
C VAL A 25 7.53 0.68 0.23
N PHE A 26 8.47 0.76 -0.71
CA PHE A 26 8.20 1.30 -2.04
C PHE A 26 7.16 0.46 -2.80
N TYR A 27 7.25 -0.86 -2.72
CA TYR A 27 6.31 -1.78 -3.35
C TYR A 27 4.91 -1.67 -2.75
N LEU A 28 4.80 -1.69 -1.41
CA LEU A 28 3.53 -1.55 -0.69
C LEU A 28 2.86 -0.20 -1.01
N ARG A 29 3.64 0.89 -1.01
CA ARG A 29 3.13 2.21 -1.39
C ARG A 29 2.52 2.18 -2.79
N ARG A 30 3.22 1.61 -3.77
CA ARG A 30 2.75 1.52 -5.15
C ARG A 30 1.52 0.60 -5.29
N GLN A 31 1.41 -0.42 -4.45
CA GLN A 31 0.25 -1.32 -4.42
C GLN A 31 -0.99 -0.61 -3.85
N ILE A 32 -0.84 0.13 -2.76
CA ILE A 32 -1.92 0.91 -2.14
C ILE A 32 -2.36 2.05 -3.06
N GLU A 33 -1.43 2.76 -3.71
CA GLU A 33 -1.75 3.79 -4.70
C GLU A 33 -2.58 3.19 -5.85
N ARG A 34 -2.26 2.00 -6.35
CA ARG A 34 -3.08 1.31 -7.38
C ARG A 34 -4.46 0.91 -6.84
N MET A 35 -4.54 0.46 -5.59
CA MET A 35 -5.79 0.03 -4.95
C MET A 35 -6.75 1.21 -4.70
N GLN A 36 -6.24 2.40 -4.38
CA GLN A 36 -7.07 3.61 -4.22
C GLN A 36 -7.65 4.11 -5.54
N ASN A 37 -6.95 3.85 -6.65
CA ASN A 37 -7.38 4.28 -7.98
C ASN A 37 -8.44 3.36 -8.60
N ASP A 38 -8.77 2.22 -7.97
CA ASP A 38 -9.81 1.31 -8.43
C ASP A 38 -11.07 1.37 -7.54
N PRO A 39 -12.02 2.29 -7.84
CA PRO A 39 -13.27 2.38 -7.11
C PRO A 39 -14.13 1.10 -7.21
N ALA A 40 -13.92 0.24 -8.22
CA ALA A 40 -14.68 -0.99 -8.38
C ALA A 40 -14.21 -2.08 -7.39
N MET A 41 -12.92 -2.10 -7.05
CA MET A 41 -12.39 -3.02 -6.04
C MET A 41 -12.93 -2.71 -4.63
N ILE A 42 -12.97 -1.42 -4.26
CA ILE A 42 -13.53 -0.99 -2.97
C ILE A 42 -15.03 -1.32 -2.87
N GLN A 43 -15.78 -1.18 -3.96
CA GLN A 43 -17.20 -1.58 -3.99
C GLN A 43 -17.40 -3.08 -3.79
N LYS A 44 -16.55 -3.91 -4.38
CA LYS A 44 -16.60 -5.37 -4.18
C LYS A 44 -16.27 -5.75 -2.74
N MET A 45 -15.26 -5.12 -2.15
CA MET A 45 -14.87 -5.34 -0.75
C MET A 45 -15.96 -4.91 0.24
N ALA A 46 -16.58 -3.74 0.02
CA ALA A 46 -17.70 -3.27 0.84
C ALA A 46 -18.90 -4.23 0.76
N LYS A 47 -19.22 -4.71 -0.46
CA LYS A 47 -20.30 -5.68 -0.69
C LYS A 47 -20.01 -7.03 -0.03
N GLN A 48 -18.76 -7.50 -0.06
CA GLN A 48 -18.33 -8.73 0.58
C GLN A 48 -18.33 -8.63 2.12
N MET A 49 -18.08 -7.46 2.69
CA MET A 49 -18.24 -7.20 4.13
C MET A 49 -19.71 -7.12 4.61
N GLY A 50 -20.68 -7.32 3.73
CA GLY A 50 -22.10 -7.26 4.08
C GLY A 50 -22.69 -5.84 4.10
N TYR A 51 -21.93 -4.83 3.66
CA TYR A 51 -22.50 -3.50 3.43
C TYR A 51 -23.36 -3.54 2.16
N ASN A 52 -24.67 -3.67 2.34
CA ASN A 52 -25.64 -3.66 1.25
C ASN A 52 -25.90 -2.21 0.80
N LEU A 53 -24.89 -1.60 0.18
CA LEU A 53 -24.97 -0.22 -0.33
C LEU A 53 -25.96 -0.18 -1.51
N ASN A 54 -27.01 0.64 -1.38
CA ASN A 54 -27.91 0.95 -2.50
C ASN A 54 -27.11 1.62 -3.64
N LYS A 55 -27.45 1.33 -4.91
CA LYS A 55 -26.83 1.91 -6.13
C LYS A 55 -26.66 3.43 -6.05
N GLN A 56 -27.62 4.14 -5.45
CA GLN A 56 -27.55 5.59 -5.24
C GLN A 56 -26.45 6.00 -4.25
N GLN A 57 -26.28 5.28 -3.14
CA GLN A 57 -25.23 5.53 -2.16
C GLN A 57 -23.85 5.22 -2.73
N MET A 58 -23.75 4.16 -3.53
CA MET A 58 -22.52 3.76 -4.22
C MET A 58 -22.09 4.82 -5.24
N SER A 59 -23.03 5.35 -6.03
CA SER A 59 -22.77 6.46 -6.96
C SER A 59 -22.34 7.74 -6.24
N LYS A 60 -23.00 8.08 -5.12
CA LYS A 60 -22.61 9.23 -4.28
C LYS A 60 -21.21 9.05 -3.69
N ALA A 61 -20.87 7.87 -3.20
CA ALA A 61 -19.54 7.54 -2.69
C ALA A 61 -18.46 7.61 -3.78
N GLN A 62 -18.72 7.08 -4.97
CA GLN A 62 -17.81 7.19 -6.12
C GLN A 62 -17.55 8.65 -6.49
N ASN A 63 -18.58 9.51 -6.47
CA ASN A 63 -18.45 10.93 -6.77
C ASN A 63 -17.67 11.68 -5.68
N MET A 64 -17.88 11.35 -4.41
CA MET A 64 -17.10 11.93 -3.30
C MET A 64 -15.63 11.50 -3.35
N MET A 65 -15.33 10.24 -3.67
CA MET A 65 -13.96 9.74 -3.83
C MET A 65 -13.24 10.38 -5.01
N LYS A 66 -13.90 10.55 -6.17
CA LYS A 66 -13.32 11.24 -7.34
C LYS A 66 -13.00 12.71 -7.06
N ASN A 67 -13.79 13.35 -6.20
CA ASN A 67 -13.61 14.77 -5.84
C ASN A 67 -12.68 14.99 -4.63
N GLN A 68 -12.28 13.93 -3.90
CA GLN A 68 -11.13 13.97 -3.00
C GLN A 68 -9.83 13.96 -3.81
N LYS A 69 -9.58 15.03 -4.55
CA LYS A 69 -8.23 15.37 -4.97
C LYS A 69 -7.43 15.60 -3.69
N PHE A 70 -6.57 14.63 -3.35
CA PHE A 70 -5.56 14.79 -2.32
C PHE A 70 -4.89 16.17 -2.50
N PRO A 71 -4.96 17.07 -1.51
CA PRO A 71 -4.22 18.32 -1.59
C PRO A 71 -2.73 17.97 -1.62
N ARG A 72 -2.14 18.03 -2.82
CA ARG A 72 -0.69 18.04 -2.98
C ARG A 72 -0.21 19.35 -2.39
N LYS A 73 0.29 19.30 -1.16
CA LYS A 73 1.22 20.30 -0.63
C LYS A 73 2.62 19.97 -1.14
#